data_AF-A0A0S3SJP8-F1
#
_entry.id   AF-A0A0S3SJP8-F1
#
_cell.length_a   1.000
_cell.length_b   1.000
_cell.length_c   1.000
_cell.angle_alpha   90.00
_cell.angle_beta   90.00
_cell.angle_gamma   90.00
#
_symmetry.space_group_name_H-M   'P 1'
#
loop_
_entity.id
_entity.type
_entity.pdbx_description
1 polymer ?
#
loop_
_entity_poly.entity_id
_entity_poly.type
_entity_poly.pdbx_seq_one_letter_code
_entity_poly.pdbx_strand_id
1 'polypeptide(L)'
;MKQFPSLKRVQDHPTDTAKNFTIDGHEGRVSFITSMTEHFCAGCNRLRLLADGNFKVCLFGPSEVSYIQIIKAQCIVLGDGNWAKSVMSLIFEYSMFLVHL
;
A
#
# COMPACT_ATOMS: atom_id res chain seq x y z
N MET A 1 10.35 15.68 -36.64
CA MET A 1 9.99 15.37 -35.24
C MET A 1 9.27 16.60 -34.68
N LYS A 2 7.98 16.51 -34.33
CA LYS A 2 7.24 17.66 -33.77
C LYS A 2 7.65 17.86 -32.31
N GLN A 3 8.08 19.07 -31.95
CA GLN A 3 8.44 19.43 -30.58
C GLN A 3 7.32 20.28 -29.98
N PHE A 4 7.01 20.04 -28.69
CA PHE A 4 6.00 20.79 -27.93
C PHE A 4 6.68 21.55 -26.80
N PRO A 5 7.17 22.78 -27.06
CA PRO A 5 7.96 23.54 -26.10
C PRO A 5 7.15 24.08 -24.90
N SER A 6 5.81 24.07 -24.97
CA SER A 6 4.91 24.57 -23.91
C SER A 6 4.51 23.50 -22.87
N LEU A 7 5.30 22.45 -22.69
CA LEU A 7 5.03 21.40 -21.71
C LEU A 7 5.29 21.92 -20.27
N LYS A 8 4.24 22.01 -19.46
CA LYS A 8 4.30 22.49 -18.07
C LYS A 8 4.05 21.36 -17.08
N ARG A 9 4.86 21.31 -16.01
CA ARG A 9 4.68 20.39 -14.89
C ARG A 9 3.48 20.82 -14.05
N VAL A 10 2.59 19.88 -13.78
CA VAL A 10 1.44 20.05 -12.88
C VAL A 10 1.86 19.74 -11.44
N GLN A 11 1.22 20.35 -10.44
CA GLN A 11 1.35 19.91 -9.05
C GLN A 11 0.49 18.66 -8.82
N ASP A 12 1.12 17.56 -8.45
CA ASP A 12 0.45 16.27 -8.19
C ASP A 12 0.33 16.00 -6.69
N HIS A 13 -0.54 15.06 -6.33
CA HIS A 13 -0.64 14.60 -4.95
C HIS A 13 0.60 13.78 -4.56
N PRO A 14 1.06 13.80 -3.29
CA PRO A 14 2.24 13.05 -2.86
C PRO A 14 2.17 11.53 -3.06
N THR A 15 0.96 10.96 -3.17
CA THR A 15 0.73 9.53 -3.41
C THR A 15 0.57 9.19 -4.89
N ASP A 16 0.60 10.17 -5.79
CA ASP A 16 0.50 9.93 -7.22
C ASP A 16 1.77 9.26 -7.74
N THR A 17 1.57 8.21 -8.54
CA THR A 17 2.68 7.47 -9.16
C THR A 17 3.19 8.14 -10.44
N ALA A 18 2.33 8.89 -11.12
CA ALA A 18 2.64 9.52 -12.38
C ALA A 18 2.91 11.02 -12.18
N LYS A 19 3.90 11.53 -12.91
CA LYS A 19 4.18 12.96 -13.01
C LYS A 19 3.39 13.54 -14.17
N ASN A 20 2.34 14.31 -13.86
CA ASN A 20 1.47 14.90 -14.87
C ASN A 20 2.04 16.19 -15.50
N PHE A 21 1.85 16.32 -16.80
CA PHE A 21 2.22 17.49 -17.60
C PHE A 21 1.04 17.93 -18.47
N THR A 22 0.96 19.22 -18.74
CA THR A 22 -0.04 19.83 -19.61
C THR A 22 0.64 20.66 -20.70
N ILE A 23 -0.02 20.83 -21.84
CA ILE A 23 0.45 21.63 -22.97
C ILE A 23 -0.59 22.71 -23.21
N ASP A 24 -0.16 23.97 -23.26
CA ASP A 24 -1.07 25.09 -23.52
C ASP A 24 -1.83 24.89 -24.84
N GLY A 25 -3.16 25.05 -24.82
CA GLY A 25 -4.02 24.88 -26.00
C GLY A 25 -4.51 23.46 -26.27
N HIS A 26 -4.18 22.49 -25.42
CA HIS A 26 -4.69 21.13 -25.51
C HIS A 26 -5.54 20.77 -24.27
N GLU A 27 -6.65 20.07 -24.48
CA GLU A 27 -7.49 19.57 -23.38
C GLU A 27 -6.90 18.34 -22.67
N GLY A 28 -5.99 17.64 -23.35
CA GLY A 28 -5.34 16.43 -22.84
C GLY A 28 -4.15 16.71 -21.91
N ARG A 29 -3.82 15.72 -21.09
CA ARG A 29 -2.61 15.68 -20.24
C ARG A 29 -1.73 14.51 -20.64
N VAL A 30 -0.43 14.67 -20.41
CA VAL A 30 0.57 13.62 -20.64
C VAL A 30 1.27 13.35 -19.32
N SER A 31 1.40 12.08 -18.94
CA SER A 31 1.93 11.70 -17.63
C SER A 31 3.03 10.65 -17.76
N PHE A 32 4.11 10.83 -17.01
CA PHE A 32 5.25 9.92 -17.02
C PHE A 32 5.34 9.14 -15.71
N ILE A 33 5.52 7.82 -15.79
CA ILE A 33 5.72 6.95 -14.63
C ILE A 33 7.18 6.53 -14.61
N THR A 34 7.92 6.98 -13.60
CA THR A 34 9.36 6.75 -13.45
C THR A 34 9.64 5.57 -12.53
N SER A 35 9.13 4.38 -12.85
CA SER A 35 9.16 3.21 -11.96
C SER A 35 10.55 2.76 -11.51
N MET A 36 11.58 3.05 -12.32
CA MET A 36 12.96 2.62 -12.06
C MET A 36 13.86 3.74 -11.53
N THR A 37 13.69 4.96 -12.04
CA THR A 37 14.59 6.08 -11.72
C THR A 37 14.16 6.86 -10.48
N GLU A 38 12.87 6.84 -10.14
CA GLU A 38 12.36 7.59 -8.99
C GLU A 38 11.23 6.82 -8.31
N HIS A 39 11.57 6.20 -7.18
CA HIS A 39 10.67 5.29 -6.48
C HIS A 39 9.53 6.04 -5.78
N PHE A 40 8.30 5.59 -6.01
CA PHE A 40 7.08 6.12 -5.38
C PHE A 40 6.63 5.28 -4.17
N CYS A 41 7.49 4.38 -3.66
CA CYS A 41 7.15 3.47 -2.56
C CYS A 41 6.80 4.20 -1.26
N ALA A 42 7.46 5.34 -0.99
CA ALA A 42 7.25 6.10 0.25
C ALA A 42 5.82 6.66 0.40
N GLY A 43 5.16 6.99 -0.72
CA GLY A 43 3.77 7.44 -0.75
C GLY A 43 2.78 6.34 -1.16
N CYS A 44 3.22 5.08 -1.28
CA CYS A 44 2.37 4.01 -1.78
C CYS A 44 1.38 3.53 -0.72
N ASN A 45 0.08 3.70 -1.00
CA ASN A 45 -1.03 3.29 -0.14
C ASN A 45 -1.87 2.13 -0.74
N ARG A 46 -1.28 1.35 -1.65
CA ARG A 46 -1.99 0.28 -2.37
C ARG A 46 -1.92 -1.06 -1.63
N LEU A 47 -3.06 -1.63 -1.31
CA LEU A 47 -3.22 -3.02 -0.87
C LEU A 47 -3.79 -3.86 -2.02
N ARG A 48 -3.23 -5.06 -2.25
CA ARG A 48 -3.74 -6.00 -3.25
C ARG A 48 -4.29 -7.25 -2.57
N LEU A 49 -5.44 -7.74 -3.01
CA LEU A 49 -5.97 -9.05 -2.65
C LEU A 49 -5.72 -10.00 -3.82
N LEU A 50 -4.98 -11.06 -3.56
CA LEU A 50 -4.69 -12.13 -4.52
C LEU A 50 -5.86 -13.12 -4.59
N ALA A 51 -5.92 -13.89 -5.67
CA ALA A 51 -7.02 -14.83 -5.94
C ALA A 51 -7.11 -15.99 -4.92
N ASP A 52 -6.01 -16.29 -4.24
CA ASP A 52 -5.91 -17.28 -3.16
C ASP A 52 -6.38 -16.73 -1.79
N GLY A 53 -6.76 -15.46 -1.72
CA GLY A 53 -7.16 -14.80 -0.48
C GLY A 53 -5.98 -14.26 0.34
N ASN A 54 -4.80 -14.08 -0.26
CA ASN A 54 -3.67 -13.44 0.40
C ASN A 54 -3.60 -11.94 0.07
N PHE A 55 -3.21 -11.13 1.06
CA PHE A 55 -2.92 -9.72 0.87
C PHE A 55 -1.46 -9.49 0.51
N LYS A 56 -1.22 -8.62 -0.47
CA LYS A 56 0.10 -8.17 -0.89
C LYS A 56 0.18 -6.65 -0.84
N VAL A 57 1.05 -6.14 0.04
CA VAL A 57 1.23 -4.69 0.29
C VAL A 57 2.22 -4.04 -0.69
N CYS A 58 3.13 -4.82 -1.27
CA CYS A 58 4.11 -4.34 -2.26
C CYS A 58 4.06 -5.23 -3.49
N LEU A 59 4.07 -4.66 -4.70
CA LEU A 59 4.01 -5.45 -5.94
C LEU A 59 5.20 -6.41 -6.06
N PHE A 60 6.39 -5.94 -5.65
CA PHE A 60 7.66 -6.66 -5.79
C PHE A 60 8.19 -7.22 -4.47
N GLY A 61 7.51 -6.96 -3.35
CA GLY A 61 7.91 -7.51 -2.05
C GLY A 61 7.54 -8.99 -1.94
N PRO A 62 8.36 -9.81 -1.26
CA PRO A 62 8.02 -11.22 -1.03
C PRO A 62 6.93 -11.40 0.03
N SER A 63 6.68 -10.39 0.86
CA SER A 63 5.75 -10.47 1.98
C SER A 63 4.29 -10.54 1.53
N GLU A 64 3.60 -11.59 1.99
CA GLU A 64 2.18 -11.82 1.78
C GLU A 64 1.55 -12.23 3.11
N VAL A 65 0.31 -11.80 3.35
CA VAL A 65 -0.42 -12.07 4.59
C VAL A 65 -1.74 -12.73 4.26
N SER A 66 -2.01 -13.91 4.82
CA SER A 66 -3.25 -14.63 4.51
C SER A 66 -4.45 -14.05 5.23
N TYR A 67 -5.41 -13.50 4.46
CA TYR A 67 -6.64 -12.95 5.01
C TYR A 67 -7.53 -14.04 5.63
N ILE A 68 -7.57 -15.22 5.00
CA ILE A 68 -8.36 -16.36 5.47
C ILE A 68 -7.89 -16.80 6.86
N GLN A 69 -6.58 -16.81 7.11
CA GLN A 69 -6.03 -17.14 8.43
C GLN A 69 -6.45 -16.10 9.48
N ILE A 70 -6.40 -14.81 9.13
CA ILE A 70 -6.82 -13.73 10.03
C ILE A 70 -8.30 -13.85 10.38
N ILE A 71 -9.19 -14.02 9.39
CA ILE A 71 -10.63 -14.18 9.64
C ILE A 71 -10.90 -15.41 10.49
N LYS A 72 -10.25 -16.55 10.18
CA LYS A 72 -10.45 -17.79 10.95
C LYS A 72 -9.98 -17.62 12.39
N ALA A 73 -8.83 -16.98 12.62
CA ALA A 73 -8.36 -16.67 13.97
C ALA A 73 -9.34 -15.72 14.70
N GLN A 74 -9.83 -14.67 14.03
CA GLN A 74 -10.83 -13.75 14.61
C GLN A 74 -12.14 -14.46 14.93
N CYS A 75 -12.59 -15.38 14.06
CA CYS A 75 -13.82 -16.14 14.25
C CYS A 75 -13.70 -17.14 15.41
N ILE A 76 -12.52 -17.75 15.60
CA ILE A 76 -12.22 -18.55 16.79
C ILE A 76 -12.29 -17.67 18.06
N VAL A 77 -11.68 -16.48 18.04
CA VAL A 77 -11.68 -15.57 19.20
C VAL A 77 -13.07 -15.01 19.53
N LEU A 78 -13.96 -14.86 18.53
CA LEU A 78 -15.33 -14.41 18.75
C LEU A 78 -16.31 -15.55 19.08
N GLY A 79 -15.95 -16.81 18.77
CA GLY A 79 -16.77 -17.99 19.04
C GLY A 79 -16.59 -18.59 20.45
N ASP A 80 -15.43 -18.39 21.07
CA ASP A 80 -15.17 -18.81 22.44
C ASP A 80 -15.42 -17.64 23.39
N GLY A 81 -16.43 -17.73 24.25
CA GLY A 81 -16.88 -16.68 25.19
C GLY A 81 -15.88 -16.22 26.27
N ASN A 82 -14.58 -16.19 25.98
CA ASN A 82 -13.51 -15.76 26.88
C ASN A 82 -12.44 -14.89 26.18
N TRP A 83 -12.89 -13.84 25.49
CA TRP A 83 -12.07 -12.85 24.77
C TRP A 83 -10.95 -12.20 25.62
N ALA A 84 -11.12 -12.15 26.94
CA ALA A 84 -10.17 -11.53 27.86
C ALA A 84 -8.81 -12.25 27.91
N LYS A 85 -8.78 -13.57 27.70
CA LYS A 85 -7.52 -14.34 27.72
C LYS A 85 -6.70 -14.16 26.44
N SER A 86 -7.36 -14.11 25.29
CA SER A 86 -6.68 -13.94 23.98
C SER A 86 -6.14 -12.52 23.78
N VAL A 87 -6.86 -11.50 24.25
CA VAL A 87 -6.39 -10.10 24.19
C VAL A 87 -5.18 -9.88 25.10
N MET A 88 -5.17 -10.46 26.31
CA MET A 88 -3.99 -10.41 27.20
C MET A 88 -2.75 -11.09 26.59
N SER A 89 -2.91 -12.22 25.88
CA SER A 89 -1.79 -12.90 25.23
C SER A 89 -1.17 -12.07 24.09
N LEU A 90 -2.01 -11.44 23.26
CA LEU A 90 -1.55 -10.58 22.17
C LEU A 90 -0.87 -9.29 22.68
N ILE A 91 -1.36 -8.71 23.79
CA ILE A 91 -0.72 -7.57 24.44
C ILE A 91 0.64 -7.98 25.05
N PHE A 92 0.75 -9.18 25.61
CA PHE A 92 2.00 -9.67 26.22
C PHE A 92 3.10 -9.94 25.17
N GLU A 93 2.75 -10.48 24.01
CA GLU A 93 3.70 -10.66 22.89
C GLU A 93 4.15 -9.32 22.29
N TYR A 94 3.24 -8.35 22.15
CA TYR A 94 3.59 -7.01 21.64
C TYR A 94 4.43 -6.20 22.64
N SER A 95 4.20 -6.35 23.95
CA SER A 95 4.97 -5.66 24.99
C SER A 95 6.40 -6.19 25.11
N MET A 96 6.63 -7.48 24.84
CA MET A 96 7.98 -8.06 24.91
C MET A 96 8.88 -7.61 23.74
N PHE A 97 8.29 -7.28 22.59
CA PHE A 97 9.02 -6.73 21.44
C PHE A 97 9.48 -5.27 21.63
N LEU A 98 8.84 -4.52 22.54
CA LEU A 98 9.18 -3.12 22.84
C LEU A 98 10.25 -2.94 23.93
N VAL A 99 10.58 -3.98 24.70
CA VAL A 99 11.60 -3.90 25.79
C VAL A 99 12.98 -4.38 25.32
N HIS A 100 13.13 -4.76 24.05
CA HIS A 100 14.41 -5.17 23.45
C HIS A 100 14.82 -4.32 22.22
N LEU A 101 14.29 -3.09 22.11
CA LEU A 101 14.76 -2.06 21.18
C LEU A 101 14.89 -0.72 21.89
#